data_AF-A0ABD5IQW8-F1
#
_entry.id   AF-A0ABD5IQW8-F1
#
_cell.length_a   1.000
_cell.length_b   1.000
_cell.length_c   1.000
_cell.angle_alpha   90.00
_cell.angle_beta   90.00
_cell.angle_gamma   90.00
#
_symmetry.space_group_name_H-M   'P 1'
#
loop_
_entity.id
_entity.type
_entity.pdbx_description
1 polymer ?
#
loop_
_entity_poly.entity_id
_entity_poly.type
_entity_poly.pdbx_seq_one_letter_code
_entity_poly.pdbx_strand_id
1 'polypeptide(L)'
;MTLDELKIRLKIPIEDTSQDAYLQIVLDDAIDYVKQYCRQTFDEGLPPNVKQAVAKLVKAYQENSNVASQSLGDMSKSFFEGGTMNEVHRLLQPYKKVRFI
;
A
#
# COMPACT_ATOMS: atom_id res chain seq x y z
N MET A 1 11.50 1.95 -3.07
CA MET A 1 10.99 2.77 -4.18
C MET A 1 11.18 4.23 -3.77
N THR A 2 11.18 5.18 -4.70
CA THR A 2 11.28 6.61 -4.34
C THR A 2 9.90 7.22 -4.10
N LEU A 3 9.87 8.33 -3.36
CA LEU A 3 8.64 9.10 -3.07
C LEU A 3 7.99 9.62 -4.38
N ASP A 4 8.78 10.04 -5.36
CA ASP A 4 8.28 10.45 -6.67
C ASP A 4 7.60 9.29 -7.42
N GLU A 5 8.21 8.09 -7.36
CA GLU A 5 7.65 6.87 -7.96
C GLU A 5 6.31 6.48 -7.31
N LEU A 6 6.15 6.78 -6.01
CA LEU A 6 4.90 6.59 -5.27
C LEU A 6 3.84 7.63 -5.66
N LYS A 7 4.19 8.91 -5.73
CA LYS A 7 3.29 10.00 -6.15
C LYS A 7 2.70 9.74 -7.54
N ILE A 8 3.54 9.32 -8.50
CA ILE A 8 3.11 8.94 -9.85
C ILE A 8 2.09 7.79 -9.79
N ARG A 9 2.33 6.76 -8.97
CA ARG A 9 1.39 5.63 -8.82
C ARG A 9 0.07 6.03 -8.16
N LEU A 10 0.10 7.00 -7.25
CA LEU A 10 -1.09 7.53 -6.59
C LEU A 10 -1.82 8.60 -7.42
N LYS A 11 -1.27 8.97 -8.59
CA LYS A 11 -1.76 10.08 -9.45
C LYS A 11 -1.77 11.43 -8.72
N ILE A 12 -0.85 11.62 -7.77
CA ILE A 12 -0.63 12.89 -7.08
C ILE A 12 0.40 13.70 -7.90
N PRO A 13 0.16 15.00 -8.16
CA PRO A 13 1.16 15.86 -8.81
C PRO A 13 2.48 15.86 -8.03
N ILE A 14 3.62 15.79 -8.74
CA ILE A 14 4.95 15.79 -8.09
C ILE A 14 5.20 17.09 -7.31
N GLU A 15 4.70 18.20 -7.85
CA GLU A 15 4.77 19.55 -7.28
C GLU A 15 3.98 19.72 -5.99
N ASP A 16 3.04 18.80 -5.68
CA ASP A 16 2.32 18.84 -4.41
C ASP A 16 3.22 18.28 -3.32
N THR A 17 3.85 19.19 -2.59
CA THR A 17 4.75 18.90 -1.46
C THR A 17 4.04 18.92 -0.11
N SER A 18 2.73 19.17 -0.10
CA SER A 18 1.95 19.43 1.11
C SER A 18 1.95 18.23 2.08
N GLN A 19 2.13 17.01 1.56
CA GLN A 19 2.08 15.77 2.35
C GLN A 19 3.34 14.91 2.23
N ASP A 20 4.46 15.46 1.77
CA ASP A 20 5.66 14.66 1.50
C ASP A 20 6.22 13.98 2.74
N ALA A 21 6.23 14.68 3.88
CA ALA A 21 6.66 14.12 5.15
C ALA A 21 5.78 12.93 5.59
N TYR A 22 4.46 13.04 5.39
CA TYR A 22 3.51 11.97 5.70
C TYR A 22 3.69 10.79 4.73
N LEU A 23 3.76 11.06 3.43
CA LEU A 23 3.95 10.04 2.40
C LEU A 23 5.24 9.26 2.60
N GLN A 24 6.32 9.93 3.03
CA GLN A 24 7.59 9.28 3.32
C GLN A 24 7.45 8.28 4.48
N ILE A 25 6.86 8.72 5.60
CA ILE A 25 6.66 7.84 6.78
C ILE A 25 5.79 6.64 6.41
N VAL A 26 4.65 6.88 5.74
CA VAL A 26 3.72 5.81 5.36
C VAL A 26 4.34 4.86 4.33
N LEU A 27 5.22 5.37 3.46
CA LEU A 27 5.98 4.53 2.53
C LEU A 27 6.95 3.60 3.27
N ASP A 28 7.68 4.13 4.26
CA ASP A 28 8.62 3.35 5.06
C ASP A 28 7.90 2.27 5.87
N ASP A 29 6.78 2.62 6.51
CA ASP A 29 5.92 1.67 7.23
C ASP A 29 5.37 0.57 6.31
N ALA A 30 4.90 0.94 5.11
CA ALA A 30 4.38 -0.02 4.15
C ALA A 30 5.48 -0.96 3.61
N ILE A 31 6.70 -0.47 3.42
CA ILE A 31 7.84 -1.30 3.03
C ILE A 31 8.18 -2.27 4.17
N ASP A 32 8.22 -1.80 5.42
CA ASP A 32 8.52 -2.65 6.57
C ASP A 32 7.46 -3.74 6.74
N TYR A 33 6.17 -3.40 6.64
CA TYR A 33 5.08 -4.37 6.64
C TYR A 33 5.27 -5.45 5.57
N VAL A 34 5.63 -5.07 4.35
CA VAL A 34 5.85 -6.04 3.26
C VAL A 34 7.08 -6.91 3.53
N LYS A 35 8.17 -6.34 4.07
CA LYS A 35 9.36 -7.12 4.45
C LYS A 35 9.03 -8.16 5.52
N GLN A 36 8.27 -7.78 6.54
CA GLN A 36 7.80 -8.69 7.58
C GLN A 36 6.86 -9.77 7.02
N TYR A 37 5.91 -9.38 6.16
CA TYR A 37 4.94 -10.29 5.56
C TYR A 37 5.61 -11.34 4.65
N CYS A 38 6.52 -10.90 3.78
CA CYS A 38 7.27 -11.78 2.88
C CYS A 38 8.42 -12.50 3.57
N ARG A 39 8.84 -12.03 4.77
CA ARG A 39 10.03 -12.48 5.50
C ARG A 39 11.29 -12.37 4.65
N GLN A 40 11.41 -11.26 3.93
CA GLN A 40 12.51 -11.00 3.01
C GLN A 40 12.83 -9.51 3.00
N THR A 41 14.12 -9.20 2.90
CA THR A 41 14.66 -7.83 2.96
C THR A 41 14.66 -7.11 1.61
N PHE A 42 14.51 -7.85 0.51
CA PHE A 42 14.51 -7.34 -0.88
C PHE A 42 15.73 -6.44 -1.19
N ASP A 43 16.92 -6.90 -0.79
CA ASP A 43 18.17 -6.11 -0.86
C ASP A 43 18.59 -5.76 -2.29
N GLU A 44 18.21 -6.57 -3.28
CA GLU A 44 18.46 -6.31 -4.71
C GLU A 44 17.44 -5.32 -5.34
N GLY A 45 16.47 -4.87 -4.55
CA GLY A 45 15.40 -3.98 -4.98
C GLY A 45 14.02 -4.64 -4.95
N LEU A 46 12.98 -3.80 -4.84
CA LEU A 46 11.59 -4.26 -4.76
C LEU A 46 11.09 -4.68 -6.15
N PRO A 47 10.62 -5.93 -6.32
CA PRO A 47 9.99 -6.37 -7.56
C PRO A 47 8.78 -5.49 -7.94
N PRO A 48 8.42 -5.40 -9.23
CA PRO A 48 7.29 -4.59 -9.70
C PRO A 48 5.97 -4.88 -8.96
N ASN A 49 5.69 -6.16 -8.70
CA ASN A 49 4.50 -6.60 -7.96
C ASN A 49 4.51 -6.11 -6.50
N VAL A 50 5.68 -6.11 -5.87
CA VAL A 50 5.86 -5.61 -4.51
C VAL A 50 5.67 -4.09 -4.46
N LYS A 51 6.20 -3.36 -5.44
CA LYS A 51 5.97 -1.91 -5.57
C LYS A 51 4.48 -1.58 -5.72
N GLN A 52 3.75 -2.38 -6.50
CA GLN A 52 2.30 -2.22 -6.65
C GLN A 52 1.54 -2.54 -5.35
N ALA A 53 1.96 -3.56 -4.62
CA ALA A 53 1.38 -3.92 -3.32
C ALA A 53 1.57 -2.79 -2.29
N VAL A 54 2.78 -2.21 -2.22
CA VAL A 54 3.06 -1.07 -1.34
C VAL A 54 2.24 0.16 -1.74
N ALA A 55 2.12 0.49 -3.03
CA ALA A 55 1.28 1.61 -3.46
C ALA A 55 -0.20 1.43 -3.08
N LYS A 56 -0.72 0.20 -3.16
CA LYS A 56 -2.08 -0.14 -2.70
C LYS A 56 -2.22 -0.05 -1.18
N LEU A 57 -1.20 -0.43 -0.42
CA LEU A 57 -1.15 -0.27 1.04
C LEU A 57 -1.18 1.20 1.44
N VAL A 58 -0.33 2.04 0.84
CA VAL A 58 -0.30 3.48 1.11
C VAL A 58 -1.66 4.12 0.79
N LYS A 59 -2.25 3.75 -0.35
CA LYS A 59 -3.59 4.20 -0.72
C LYS A 59 -4.63 3.77 0.32
N ALA A 60 -4.57 2.53 0.80
CA ALA A 60 -5.45 2.06 1.85
C ALA A 60 -5.24 2.83 3.15
N TYR A 61 -4.00 3.16 3.55
CA TYR A 61 -3.74 3.98 4.73
C TYR A 61 -4.29 5.41 4.61
N GLN A 62 -4.30 5.99 3.41
CA GLN A 62 -4.97 7.27 3.15
C GLN A 62 -6.50 7.16 3.22
N GLU A 63 -7.07 6.07 2.72
CA GLU A 63 -8.52 5.83 2.73
C GLU A 63 -9.04 5.45 4.14
N ASN A 64 -8.21 4.77 4.96
CA ASN A 64 -8.57 4.28 6.29
C ASN A 64 -8.51 5.35 7.40
N SER A 65 -8.83 6.60 7.07
CA SER A 65 -9.05 7.66 8.04
C SER A 65 -10.41 7.47 8.72
N ASN A 66 -10.56 6.45 9.57
CA ASN A 66 -11.58 6.35 10.64
C ASN A 66 -13.06 6.65 10.27
N VAL A 67 -13.44 6.62 8.99
CA VAL A 67 -14.79 6.86 8.49
C VAL A 67 -15.27 5.55 7.88
N ALA A 68 -15.68 4.62 8.76
CA ALA A 68 -16.24 3.33 8.39
C ALA A 68 -17.58 3.43 7.62
N SER A 69 -18.19 4.62 7.57
CA SER A 69 -19.22 4.93 6.57
C SER A 69 -19.32 6.44 6.36
N GLN A 70 -19.08 6.90 5.13
CA GLN A 70 -19.72 8.09 4.62
C GLN A 70 -20.82 7.59 3.69
N SER A 71 -22.06 7.60 4.19
CA SER A 71 -23.23 7.32 3.36
C SER A 71 -23.41 8.49 2.40
N LEU A 72 -22.79 8.40 1.23
CA LEU A 72 -23.09 9.28 0.10
C LEU A 72 -24.46 8.81 -0.42
N GLY A 73 -25.50 9.51 0.03
CA GLY A 73 -26.91 9.17 -0.19
C GLY A 73 -27.16 8.55 -1.55
N ASP A 74 -27.67 7.31 -1.49
CA ASP A 74 -28.17 6.49 -2.60
C ASP A 74 -27.18 5.63 -3.42
N MET A 75 -25.89 5.55 -3.06
CA MET A 75 -25.02 4.50 -3.59
C MET A 75 -24.38 3.71 -2.45
N SER A 76 -24.93 2.53 -2.14
CA SER A 76 -24.30 1.53 -1.28
C SER A 76 -23.04 0.99 -1.98
N LYS A 77 -21.96 1.77 -1.97
CA LYS A 77 -20.63 1.19 -2.06
C LYS A 77 -20.45 0.43 -0.76
N SER A 78 -20.80 -0.84 -0.76
CA SER A 78 -20.16 -1.82 0.10
C SER A 78 -18.69 -1.75 -0.26
N PHE A 79 -17.97 -0.80 0.34
CA PHE A 79 -16.52 -0.83 0.41
C PHE A 79 -16.25 -2.24 0.91
N PHE A 80 -15.73 -3.10 0.02
CA PHE A 80 -15.34 -4.45 0.40
C PHE A 80 -14.26 -4.26 1.45
N GLU A 81 -14.64 -4.19 2.72
CA GLU A 81 -13.75 -4.16 3.86
C GLU A 81 -12.85 -5.38 3.73
N GLY A 82 -11.58 -5.15 3.37
CA GLY A 82 -10.59 -6.20 3.12
C GLY A 82 -10.32 -6.53 1.65
N GLY A 83 -11.05 -6.01 0.67
CA GLY A 83 -10.79 -6.25 -0.76
C GLY A 83 -9.40 -5.78 -1.18
N THR A 84 -9.03 -4.56 -0.78
CA THR A 84 -7.70 -3.98 -1.06
C THR A 84 -6.58 -4.79 -0.40
N MET A 85 -6.78 -5.25 0.84
CA MET A 85 -5.78 -6.06 1.55
C MET A 85 -5.64 -7.46 0.95
N ASN A 86 -6.74 -8.08 0.50
CA ASN A 86 -6.71 -9.37 -0.18
C ASN A 86 -5.93 -9.29 -1.50
N GLU A 87 -6.10 -8.22 -2.27
CA GLU A 87 -5.29 -8.00 -3.49
C GLU A 87 -3.82 -7.77 -3.18
N VAL A 88 -3.51 -7.00 -2.13
CA VAL A 88 -2.12 -6.81 -1.64
C VAL A 88 -1.52 -8.17 -1.28
N HIS A 89 -2.21 -9.00 -0.50
CA HIS A 89 -1.72 -10.33 -0.13
C HIS A 89 -1.53 -11.23 -1.35
N ARG A 90 -2.43 -11.18 -2.34
CA ARG A 90 -2.30 -11.93 -3.60
C ARG A 90 -1.04 -11.53 -4.38
N LEU A 91 -0.70 -10.24 -4.42
CA LEU A 91 0.51 -9.74 -5.06
C LEU A 91 1.79 -10.16 -4.32
N LEU A 92 1.71 -10.28 -2.99
CA LEU A 92 2.84 -10.66 -2.13
C LEU A 92 3.01 -12.17 -1.98
N GLN A 93 1.97 -12.96 -2.27
CA GLN A 93 1.94 -14.41 -2.13
C GLN A 93 3.13 -15.13 -2.79
N PRO A 94 3.56 -14.78 -4.03
CA PRO A 94 4.70 -15.44 -4.68
C PRO A 94 6.05 -15.20 -3.98
N TYR A 95 6.16 -14.10 -3.23
CA TYR A 95 7.40 -13.69 -2.56
C TYR A 95 7.43 -14.09 -1.08
N LYS A 96 6.34 -14.68 -0.58
CA LYS A 96 6.23 -15.10 0.81
C LYS A 96 7.02 -16.37 1.05
N LYS A 97 8.10 -16.29 1.82
CA LYS A 97 8.85 -17.47 2.26
C LYS A 97 8.03 -18.22 3.31
N VAL A 98 7.52 -19.40 2.93
CA VAL A 98 6.90 -20.34 3.87
C VAL A 98 7.98 -20.90 4.79
N ARG A 99 7.77 -20.79 6.11
CA ARG A 99 8.59 -21.50 7.10
C ARG A 99 8.04 -22.92 7.17
N PHE A 100 8.78 -23.86 6.61
CA PHE A 100 8.58 -25.27 6.95
C PHE A 100 8.98 -25.42 8.42
N ILE A 101 8.02 -25.81 9.26
CA ILE A 101 8.24 -26.20 10.66
C ILE A 101 8.45 -27.70 10.67
#